data_AF-A0A7J2RBB2-F1
#
_entry.id   AF-A0A7J2RBB2-F1
#
_cell.length_a   1.000
_cell.length_b   1.000
_cell.length_c   1.000
_cell.angle_alpha   90.00
_cell.angle_beta   90.00
_cell.angle_gamma   90.00
#
_symmetry.space_group_name_H-M   'P 1'
#
loop_
_entity.id
_entity.type
_entity.pdbx_description
1 polymer ?
#
loop_
_entity_poly.entity_id
_entity_poly.type
_entity_poly.pdbx_seq_one_letter_code
_entity_poly.pdbx_strand_id
1 'polypeptide(L)' 'LNRAGYKTVVINRRGFAGSKGPLEDLTLHDLANDVAGVIRILEENSVHVLGWAFGNRVARCLAEDHPQLVKTIIFCLG' A
#
# COMPACT_ATOMS: atom_id res chain seq x y z
N LEU A 1 9.80 -6.25 -12.62
CA LEU A 1 9.73 -6.87 -11.27
C LEU A 1 9.52 -8.38 -11.34
N ASN A 2 8.43 -8.88 -11.94
CA ASN A 2 8.19 -10.34 -12.03
C ASN A 2 9.33 -11.11 -12.75
N ARG A 3 9.85 -10.59 -13.87
CA ARG A 3 11.02 -11.19 -14.56
C ARG A 3 12.30 -11.18 -13.72
N ALA A 4 12.38 -10.33 -12.71
CA ALA A 4 13.49 -10.26 -11.77
C ALA A 4 13.23 -11.08 -10.48
N GLY A 5 12.20 -11.92 -10.46
CA GLY A 5 11.88 -12.81 -9.33
C GLY A 5 11.01 -12.21 -8.23
N TYR A 6 10.52 -10.98 -8.38
CA TYR A 6 9.64 -10.35 -7.39
C TYR A 6 8.17 -10.69 -7.63
N LYS A 7 7.44 -11.06 -6.58
CA LYS A 7 5.96 -11.06 -6.58
C LYS A 7 5.49 -9.60 -6.49
N THR A 8 4.82 -9.12 -7.54
CA THR A 8 4.32 -7.74 -7.61
C THR A 8 2.81 -7.72 -7.37
N VAL A 9 2.37 -6.84 -6.48
CA VAL A 9 0.95 -6.61 -6.19
C VAL A 9 0.65 -5.14 -6.44
N VAL A 10 -0.38 -4.87 -7.24
CA VAL A 10 -0.85 -3.50 -7.54
C VAL A 10 -2.23 -3.36 -6.92
N ILE A 11 -2.40 -2.32 -6.09
CA ILE A 11 -3.61 -2.13 -5.29
C ILE A 11 -4.42 -0.96 -5.86
N ASN A 12 -5.70 -1.23 -6.14
CA ASN A 12 -6.68 -0.17 -6.37
C ASN A 12 -7.26 0.26 -5.02
N ARG A 13 -7.06 1.54 -4.65
CA ARG A 13 -7.67 2.12 -3.46
C ARG A 13 -9.19 2.16 -3.57
N ARG A 14 -9.89 2.22 -2.43
CA ARG A 14 -11.37 2.36 -2.38
C ARG A 14 -11.83 3.47 -3.33
N GLY A 15 -12.89 3.20 -4.10
CA GLY A 15 -13.46 4.13 -5.07
C GLY A 15 -12.76 4.14 -6.44
N PHE A 16 -11.72 3.33 -6.67
CA PHE A 16 -11.02 3.24 -7.96
C PHE A 16 -11.15 1.85 -8.57
N ALA A 17 -11.40 1.79 -9.89
CA ALA A 17 -11.35 0.57 -10.70
C ALA A 17 -12.06 -0.64 -10.07
N GLY A 18 -13.26 -0.43 -9.53
CA GLY A 18 -14.10 -1.48 -8.92
C GLY A 18 -13.78 -1.82 -7.46
N SER A 19 -12.73 -1.25 -6.88
CA SER A 19 -12.44 -1.34 -5.44
C SER A 19 -13.48 -0.54 -4.64
N LYS A 20 -14.06 -1.15 -3.61
CA LYS A 20 -15.17 -0.61 -2.81
C LYS A 20 -14.78 -0.42 -1.35
N GLY A 21 -15.47 0.49 -0.68
CA GLY A 21 -15.39 0.72 0.76
C GLY A 21 -15.95 2.09 1.11
N PRO A 22 -16.12 2.39 2.41
CA PRO A 22 -16.51 3.72 2.87
C PRO A 22 -15.53 4.78 2.35
N LEU A 23 -16.09 5.91 1.88
CA LEU A 23 -15.33 7.06 1.38
C LEU A 23 -15.55 8.34 2.19
N GLU A 24 -16.62 8.38 2.99
CA GLU A 24 -16.91 9.48 3.91
C GLU A 24 -15.89 9.46 5.05
N ASP A 25 -15.37 10.63 5.41
CA ASP A 25 -14.33 10.84 6.43
C ASP A 25 -13.08 9.96 6.26
N LEU A 26 -12.77 9.55 5.02
CA LEU A 26 -11.66 8.65 4.72
C LEU A 26 -10.31 9.31 5.03
N THR A 27 -9.58 8.72 5.98
CA THR A 27 -8.26 9.21 6.38
C THR A 27 -7.13 8.52 5.62
N LEU A 28 -5.91 9.07 5.75
CA LEU A 28 -4.72 8.43 5.21
C LEU A 28 -4.41 7.09 5.93
N HIS A 29 -4.74 7.01 7.23
CA HIS A 29 -4.57 5.80 8.04
C HIS A 29 -5.51 4.69 7.56
N ASP A 30 -6.74 5.01 7.13
CA ASP A 30 -7.64 4.02 6.55
C ASP A 30 -7.08 3.43 5.26
N LEU A 31 -6.51 4.28 4.40
CA LEU A 31 -5.86 3.83 3.17
C LEU A 31 -4.58 3.03 3.45
N ALA A 32 -3.83 3.36 4.50
CA ALA A 32 -2.68 2.57 4.95
C ALA A 32 -3.13 1.20 5.50
N ASN A 33 -4.23 1.17 6.25
CA ASN A 33 -4.82 -0.06 6.79
C ASN A 33 -5.32 -1.00 5.69
N ASP A 34 -5.84 -0.47 4.57
CA ASP A 34 -6.17 -1.29 3.40
C ASP A 34 -4.94 -2.02 2.86
N VAL A 35 -3.82 -1.30 2.70
CA VAL A 35 -2.57 -1.90 2.21
C VAL A 35 -2.03 -2.92 3.22
N ALA A 36 -2.05 -2.60 4.52
CA ALA A 36 -1.66 -3.53 5.57
C ALA A 36 -2.54 -4.80 5.58
N GLY A 37 -3.85 -4.65 5.34
CA GLY A 37 -4.79 -5.75 5.18
C GLY A 37 -4.42 -6.67 4.01
N VAL A 38 -4.09 -6.09 2.85
CA VAL A 38 -3.64 -6.86 1.68
C VAL A 38 -2.35 -7.63 1.98
N ILE A 39 -1.36 -7.02 2.64
CA ILE A 39 -0.10 -7.68 3.03
C ILE A 39 -0.38 -8.90 3.92
N ARG A 40 -1.26 -8.73 4.93
CA ARG A 40 -1.63 -9.80 5.86
C ARG A 40 -2.39 -10.93 5.17
N ILE A 41 -3.35 -10.62 4.29
CA ILE A 41 -4.11 -11.62 3.53
C ILE A 41 -3.21 -12.44 2.60
N LEU A 42 -2.15 -11.82 2.08
CA LEU A 42 -1.15 -12.50 1.26
C LEU A 42 -0.11 -13.26 2.08
N GLU A 43 -0.25 -13.27 3.41
CA GLU A 43 0.64 -13.93 4.37
C GLU A 43 2.11 -13.49 4.24
N GLU A 44 2.34 -12.24 3.84
CA GLU A 44 3.68 -11.66 3.72
C GLU A 44 4.10 -11.01 5.05
N ASN A 45 5.30 -11.33 5.53
CA ASN A 45 5.79 -10.79 6.80
C ASN A 45 6.20 -9.31 6.70
N SER A 46 6.87 -8.93 5.60
CA SER A 46 7.32 -7.55 5.36
C SER A 46 7.70 -7.37 3.88
N VAL A 47 7.35 -6.23 3.30
CA VAL A 47 7.41 -5.97 1.84
C VAL A 47 8.12 -4.67 1.49
N HIS A 48 8.57 -4.54 0.24
CA HIS A 48 8.99 -3.25 -0.32
C HIS A 48 7.76 -2.52 -0.86
N VAL A 49 7.60 -1.24 -0.50
CA VAL A 49 6.42 -0.44 -0.85
C VAL A 49 6.82 0.65 -1.83
N LEU A 50 6.23 0.64 -3.02
CA LEU A 50 6.39 1.69 -4.01
C LEU A 50 5.20 2.65 -3.94
N GLY A 51 5.47 3.92 -3.65
CA GLY A 51 4.51 5.00 -3.77
C GLY A 51 4.62 5.69 -5.12
N TRP A 52 3.49 5.97 -5.76
CA TRP A 52 3.42 6.83 -6.94
C TRP A 52 2.48 8.00 -6.68
N ALA A 53 3.00 9.23 -6.78
CA ALA A 53 2.25 10.47 -6.60
C ALA A 53 1.51 10.49 -5.25
N PHE A 54 0.17 10.42 -5.23
CA PHE A 54 -0.61 10.32 -3.99
C PHE A 54 -0.21 9.10 -3.14
N GLY A 55 0.16 8.00 -3.78
CA GLY A 55 0.63 6.78 -3.11
C GLY A 55 1.87 7.00 -2.24
N ASN A 56 2.67 8.05 -2.47
CA ASN A 56 3.79 8.41 -1.59
C ASN A 56 3.32 8.76 -0.17
N ARG A 57 2.13 9.39 -0.04
CA ARG A 57 1.56 9.71 1.27
C ARG A 57 1.10 8.44 1.98
N VAL A 58 0.41 7.55 1.27
CA VAL A 58 -0.08 6.27 1.82
C VAL A 58 1.09 5.38 2.25
N ALA A 59 2.15 5.30 1.44
CA ALA A 59 3.33 4.50 1.76
C ALA A 59 4.03 4.96 3.05
N ARG A 60 4.14 6.28 3.28
CA ARG A 60 4.69 6.82 4.53
C ARG A 60 3.81 6.52 5.72
N CYS A 61 2.51 6.74 5.60
CA CYS A 61 1.54 6.44 6.66
C CYS A 61 1.58 4.95 7.04
N LEU A 62 1.68 4.05 6.05
CA LEU A 62 1.82 2.62 6.30
C LEU A 62 3.10 2.29 7.08
N ALA A 63 4.23 2.91 6.77
CA ALA A 63 5.48 2.66 7.50
C ALA A 63 5.47 3.26 8.92
N GLU A 64 4.70 4.32 9.15
CA GLU A 64 4.49 4.89 10.47
C GLU A 64 3.55 4.02 11.32
N ASP A 65 2.40 3.64 10.76
CA ASP A 65 1.36 2.87 11.47
C ASP A 65 1.70 1.38 11.62
N HIS A 66 2.41 0.81 10.63
CA HIS A 66 2.74 -0.63 10.54
C HIS A 66 4.21 -0.86 10.17
N PRO A 67 5.19 -0.35 10.95
CA PRO A 67 6.62 -0.39 10.61
C PRO A 67 7.14 -1.81 10.34
N GLN A 68 6.60 -2.82 11.03
CA GLN A 68 6.96 -4.23 10.85
C GLN A 68 6.66 -4.77 9.44
N LEU A 69 5.66 -4.19 8.74
CA LEU A 69 5.25 -4.63 7.42
C LEU A 69 6.08 -4.02 6.28
N VAL A 70 6.96 -3.05 6.56
CA VAL A 70 7.66 -2.28 5.52
C VAL A 70 9.17 -2.46 5.62
N LYS A 71 9.78 -3.10 4.60
CA LYS A 71 11.24 -3.21 4.46
C LYS A 71 11.87 -1.94 3.91
N THR A 72 11.19 -1.30 2.95
CA THR A 72 11.70 -0.15 2.21
C THR A 72 10.54 0.62 1.61
N ILE A 73 10.64 1.95 1.57
CA ILE A 73 9.75 2.80 0.78
C ILE A 73 10.53 3.33 -0.44
N ILE A 74 9.91 3.24 -1.61
CA ILE A 74 10.40 3.83 -2.86
C ILE A 74 9.44 4.93 -3.27
N PHE A 75 9.94 6.14 -3.47
CA PHE A 75 9.15 7.26 -3.94
C PHE A 75 9.30 7.44 -5.45
N CYS A 76 8.17 7.44 -6.16
CA CYS A 76 8.11 7.78 -7.56
C CYS A 76 7.30 9.08 -7.73
N LEU A 77 7.96 10.08 -8.30
CA LEU A 77 7.31 11.25 -8.87
C LEU A 77 7.02 10.88 -10.33
N GLY A 78 5.74 10.87 -10.68
CA GLY A 78 5.31 10.60 -12.06
C GLY A 78 5.84 11.63 -13.04
#